data_AF-A0A3N5YDA0-F1
#
_entry.id   AF-A0A3N5YDA0-F1
#
_cell.length_a   1.000
_cell.length_b   1.000
_cell.length_c   1.000
_cell.angle_alpha   90.00
_cell.angle_beta   90.00
_cell.angle_gamma   90.00
#
_symmetry.space_group_name_H-M   'P 1'
#
loop_
_entity.id
_entity.type
_entity.pdbx_description
1 polymer ?
#
loop_
_entity_poly.entity_id
_entity_poly.type
_entity_poly.pdbx_seq_one_letter_code
_entity_poly.pdbx_strand_id
1 'polypeptide(L)'
;MNTGVSTSRIGPSFPRKSFLATFPDGRILEAPPGTPIGEVVRAALAETPAVAGRKLEEAPRAPVVAVLMNGRLRELTTPLIEDCQVVPVTPADTNGARIYRRSLTFLLTVAAAEVFPEAFVSIEHSATTVGGYFCEVSGHAPFTQLELWKIESRMREIVEADEPLVRRVVPVAEASALFAARGEHETVRLLAHRQKDTIVLYGLRGRQDYFQGYMVPSAGCLRHFALHAFPPGFLLQFPKQGRPTELSVITPYPKLFQVYEEAGHWLDRLGIRSAGALNDAIAAGRLPEVSLVAEALHEARIAQIAADIVAQGDRVKVVLIAGPSSSGKTIFAKRLAVQLLANGHRPFPVGLDDYFVDRDCTPRDAAGSLDYECLQAVDVALFNDHLLSLMACRSTSLPKYVFQTGRRGAGPTVTLRPDQIVIVEGIHGLNPALVPGLPHDCVYRIYVSALTQLNLDRQNRVSTTDCRLVRRIVRDAATRGYDARQTLARWESVTHGEKVHIFPFQENSDAIFNSALVHELAVLRRLAEPLLLQVRHDTPEYVEANRLLSFLQWFLPASPDPVPDNSILREFIGGSILENFRVWLETPPGAPVC
;
A
#
# COMPACT_ATOMS: atom_id res chain seq x y z
N MET A 1 -47.10 -39.84 -18.98
CA MET A 1 -46.63 -38.45 -18.82
C MET A 1 -45.38 -38.31 -19.67
N ASN A 2 -45.50 -37.61 -20.80
CA ASN A 2 -44.46 -37.54 -21.83
C ASN A 2 -43.65 -36.24 -21.60
N THR A 3 -42.48 -36.34 -20.95
CA THR A 3 -41.55 -35.21 -20.81
C THR A 3 -40.79 -35.04 -22.11
N GLY A 4 -41.36 -34.24 -23.02
CA GLY A 4 -40.68 -33.85 -24.26
C GLY A 4 -39.38 -33.13 -23.94
N VAL A 5 -38.26 -33.78 -24.26
CA VAL A 5 -36.95 -33.14 -24.31
C VAL A 5 -37.01 -32.12 -25.44
N SER A 6 -37.03 -30.83 -25.09
CA SER A 6 -36.89 -29.74 -26.05
C SER A 6 -35.53 -29.89 -26.72
N THR A 7 -35.50 -30.42 -27.94
CA THR A 7 -34.30 -30.45 -28.75
C THR A 7 -33.95 -29.01 -29.13
N SER A 8 -32.84 -28.51 -28.61
CA SER A 8 -32.32 -27.18 -28.95
C SER A 8 -32.21 -27.08 -30.47
N ARG A 9 -32.98 -26.19 -31.10
CA ARG A 9 -32.92 -25.98 -32.55
C ARG A 9 -31.59 -25.30 -32.90
N ILE A 10 -30.65 -26.08 -33.41
CA ILE A 10 -29.37 -25.61 -33.92
C ILE A 10 -29.51 -25.50 -35.45
N GLY A 11 -29.22 -24.33 -36.01
CA GLY A 11 -29.33 -24.07 -37.44
C GLY A 11 -28.33 -23.01 -37.91
N PRO A 12 -28.16 -22.87 -39.24
CA PRO A 12 -27.27 -21.85 -39.81
C PRO A 12 -27.73 -20.43 -39.42
N SER A 13 -26.76 -19.54 -39.20
CA SER A 13 -27.00 -18.14 -38.82
C SER A 13 -26.10 -17.20 -39.64
N PHE A 14 -26.43 -15.91 -39.65
CA PHE A 14 -25.64 -14.86 -40.28
C PHE A 14 -24.72 -14.18 -39.26
N PRO A 15 -23.55 -13.65 -39.67
CA PRO A 15 -22.71 -12.86 -38.78
C PRO A 15 -23.50 -11.68 -38.20
N ARG A 16 -23.44 -11.52 -36.88
CA ARG A 16 -24.03 -10.36 -36.21
C ARG A 16 -23.30 -9.08 -36.61
N LYS A 17 -24.04 -7.97 -36.71
CA LYS A 17 -23.52 -6.64 -37.07
C LYS A 17 -23.28 -5.74 -35.85
N SER A 18 -23.35 -6.31 -34.65
CA SER A 18 -23.37 -5.61 -33.37
C SER A 18 -23.02 -6.55 -32.23
N PHE A 19 -22.55 -5.97 -31.13
CA PHE A 19 -22.25 -6.66 -29.87
C PHE A 19 -23.10 -6.10 -28.73
N LEU A 20 -23.38 -6.95 -27.75
CA LEU A 20 -24.18 -6.64 -26.58
C LEU A 20 -23.28 -6.37 -25.37
N ALA A 21 -23.58 -5.30 -24.64
CA ALA A 21 -22.99 -4.97 -23.36
C ALA A 21 -24.06 -5.08 -22.27
N THR A 22 -23.88 -6.05 -21.37
CA THR A 22 -24.81 -6.32 -20.26
C THR A 22 -24.30 -5.70 -18.97
N PHE A 23 -25.15 -4.96 -18.28
CA PHE A 23 -24.85 -4.28 -17.02
C PHE A 23 -25.42 -5.04 -15.82
N PRO A 24 -24.88 -4.84 -14.59
CA PRO A 24 -25.33 -5.56 -13.39
C PRO A 24 -26.80 -5.35 -13.02
N ASP A 25 -27.40 -4.25 -13.46
CA ASP A 25 -28.82 -3.93 -13.25
C ASP A 25 -29.75 -4.58 -14.29
N GLY A 26 -29.21 -5.44 -15.16
CA GLY A 26 -29.94 -6.16 -16.19
C GLY A 26 -30.13 -5.38 -17.49
N ARG A 27 -29.66 -4.12 -17.58
CA ARG A 27 -29.68 -3.37 -18.85
C ARG A 27 -28.73 -4.01 -19.85
N ILE A 28 -29.16 -4.01 -21.11
CA ILE A 28 -28.39 -4.54 -22.25
C ILE A 28 -28.37 -3.47 -23.33
N LEU A 29 -27.18 -3.03 -23.71
CA LEU A 29 -27.00 -2.07 -24.80
C LEU A 29 -26.37 -2.77 -25.99
N GLU A 30 -26.85 -2.45 -27.18
CA GLU A 30 -26.34 -2.95 -28.46
C GLU A 30 -25.52 -1.85 -29.14
N ALA A 31 -24.29 -2.17 -29.57
CA ALA A 31 -23.43 -1.23 -30.27
C ALA A 31 -22.69 -1.89 -31.46
N PRO A 32 -22.35 -1.13 -32.51
CA PRO A 32 -21.52 -1.63 -33.61
C PRO A 32 -20.16 -2.17 -33.14
N PRO A 33 -19.55 -3.13 -33.88
CA PRO A 33 -18.18 -3.55 -33.65
C PRO A 33 -17.21 -2.36 -33.68
N GLY A 34 -16.31 -2.31 -32.70
CA GLY A 34 -15.31 -1.25 -32.59
C GLY A 34 -15.75 -0.03 -31.79
N THR A 35 -17.03 0.08 -31.40
CA THR A 35 -17.49 1.17 -30.52
C THR A 35 -16.71 1.15 -29.20
N PRO A 36 -16.07 2.27 -28.79
CA PRO A 36 -15.40 2.36 -27.50
C PRO A 36 -16.37 2.09 -26.36
N ILE A 37 -15.98 1.24 -25.41
CA ILE A 37 -16.85 0.83 -24.30
C ILE A 37 -17.32 2.03 -23.45
N GLY A 38 -16.54 3.11 -23.40
CA GLY A 38 -16.90 4.36 -22.73
C GLY A 38 -18.13 5.05 -23.34
N GLU A 39 -18.35 4.93 -24.65
CA GLU A 39 -19.55 5.47 -25.30
C GLU A 39 -20.79 4.67 -24.89
N VAL A 40 -20.67 3.35 -24.84
CA VAL A 40 -21.73 2.44 -24.37
C VAL A 40 -22.09 2.73 -22.91
N VAL A 41 -21.09 2.91 -22.05
CA VAL A 41 -21.31 3.29 -20.64
C VAL A 41 -21.99 4.65 -20.52
N ARG A 42 -21.58 5.63 -21.34
CA ARG A 42 -22.20 6.97 -21.34
C ARG A 42 -23.67 6.90 -21.74
N ALA A 43 -24.00 6.13 -22.77
CA ALA A 43 -25.38 5.89 -23.19
C ALA A 43 -26.20 5.23 -22.07
N ALA A 44 -25.66 4.19 -21.42
CA ALA A 44 -26.32 3.53 -20.29
C ALA A 44 -26.58 4.51 -19.12
N LEU A 45 -25.63 5.38 -18.79
CA LEU A 45 -25.82 6.35 -17.71
C LEU A 45 -26.88 7.41 -18.05
N ALA A 46 -26.98 7.84 -19.31
CA ALA A 46 -27.97 8.81 -19.78
C ALA A 46 -29.41 8.27 -19.72
N GLU A 47 -29.61 6.96 -19.89
CA GLU A 47 -30.93 6.31 -19.82
C GLU A 47 -31.44 6.09 -18.39
N THR A 48 -30.67 6.41 -17.35
CA THR A 48 -31.10 6.23 -15.97
C THR A 48 -32.18 7.26 -15.64
N PRO A 49 -33.47 6.89 -15.43
CA PRO A 49 -34.49 7.88 -15.13
C PRO A 49 -34.15 8.58 -13.81
N ALA A 50 -34.29 9.91 -13.78
CA ALA A 50 -34.40 10.64 -12.53
C ALA A 50 -35.55 9.99 -11.74
N VAL A 51 -35.23 9.30 -10.64
CA VAL A 51 -36.24 8.61 -9.83
C VAL A 51 -37.29 9.64 -9.45
N ALA A 52 -38.52 9.39 -9.88
CA ALA A 52 -39.65 10.29 -9.74
C ALA A 52 -39.82 10.76 -8.28
N GLY A 53 -39.78 12.07 -8.07
CA GLY A 53 -40.36 12.71 -6.89
C GLY A 53 -39.44 13.01 -5.70
N ARG A 54 -38.12 12.81 -5.80
CA ARG A 54 -37.18 13.43 -4.85
C ARG A 54 -36.22 14.33 -5.61
N LYS A 55 -36.37 15.65 -5.46
CA LYS A 55 -35.25 16.58 -5.58
C LYS A 55 -34.28 16.27 -4.43
N LEU A 56 -33.54 15.17 -4.51
CA LEU A 56 -32.23 15.14 -3.88
C LEU A 56 -31.40 16.10 -4.73
N GLU A 57 -30.84 17.13 -4.10
CA GLU A 57 -29.73 17.88 -4.69
C GLU A 57 -28.72 16.84 -5.20
N GLU A 58 -28.64 16.66 -6.52
CA GLU A 58 -27.86 15.59 -7.13
C GLU A 58 -26.39 15.87 -6.83
N ALA A 59 -25.87 15.22 -5.80
CA ALA A 59 -24.43 15.19 -5.56
C ALA A 59 -23.76 14.79 -6.88
N PRO A 60 -22.77 15.55 -7.37
CA PRO A 60 -22.16 15.30 -8.67
C PRO A 60 -21.65 13.85 -8.70
N ARG A 61 -22.22 13.02 -9.59
CA ARG A 61 -21.79 11.63 -9.74
C ARG A 61 -20.33 11.61 -10.17
N ALA A 62 -19.51 10.83 -9.47
CA ALA A 62 -18.11 10.65 -9.82
C ALA A 62 -17.98 10.13 -11.26
N PRO A 63 -17.01 10.62 -12.05
CA PRO A 63 -16.85 10.18 -13.42
C PRO A 63 -16.51 8.69 -13.47
N VAL A 64 -17.05 7.97 -14.44
CA VAL A 64 -16.55 6.62 -14.74
C VAL A 64 -15.18 6.78 -15.40
N VAL A 65 -14.19 6.05 -14.90
CA VAL A 65 -12.79 6.14 -15.38
C VAL A 65 -12.31 4.87 -16.06
N ALA A 66 -12.99 3.74 -15.83
CA ALA A 66 -12.68 2.45 -16.43
C ALA A 66 -13.90 1.52 -16.35
N VAL A 67 -13.76 0.30 -16.86
CA VAL A 67 -14.77 -0.77 -16.74
C VAL A 67 -14.11 -2.10 -16.39
N LEU A 68 -14.86 -2.98 -15.72
CA LEU A 68 -14.60 -4.42 -15.76
C LEU A 68 -15.39 -5.00 -16.93
N MET A 69 -14.70 -5.43 -17.99
CA MET A 69 -15.28 -6.15 -19.13
C MET A 69 -15.00 -7.65 -18.95
N ASN A 70 -16.04 -8.47 -18.81
CA ASN A 70 -15.92 -9.91 -18.55
C ASN A 70 -14.96 -10.19 -17.36
N GLY A 71 -15.10 -9.42 -16.28
CA GLY A 71 -14.27 -9.53 -15.07
C GLY A 71 -12.85 -8.95 -15.21
N ARG A 72 -12.47 -8.37 -16.35
CA ARG A 72 -11.13 -7.80 -16.59
C ARG A 72 -11.18 -6.28 -16.64
N LEU A 73 -10.29 -5.62 -15.91
CA LEU A 73 -10.15 -4.17 -15.97
C LEU A 73 -9.73 -3.73 -17.38
N ARG A 74 -10.43 -2.73 -17.92
CA ARG A 74 -10.21 -2.16 -19.26
C ARG A 74 -10.44 -0.65 -19.25
N GLU A 75 -9.72 0.04 -20.13
CA GLU A 75 -9.90 1.47 -20.38
C GLU A 75 -11.20 1.74 -21.14
N LEU A 76 -11.76 2.93 -20.96
CA LEU A 76 -12.98 3.36 -21.65
C LEU A 76 -12.80 3.48 -23.17
N THR A 77 -11.57 3.57 -23.66
CA THR A 77 -11.22 3.56 -25.09
C THR A 77 -11.18 2.15 -25.69
N THR A 78 -11.36 1.09 -24.89
CA THR A 78 -11.33 -0.30 -25.37
C THR A 78 -12.48 -0.55 -26.35
N PRO A 79 -12.23 -1.04 -27.57
CA PRO A 79 -13.29 -1.30 -28.54
C PRO A 79 -14.12 -2.54 -28.14
N LEU A 80 -15.43 -2.46 -28.32
CA LEU A 80 -16.35 -3.58 -28.17
C LEU A 80 -16.24 -4.50 -29.40
N ILE A 81 -15.67 -5.69 -29.20
CA ILE A 81 -15.43 -6.69 -30.26
C ILE A 81 -16.08 -8.05 -29.97
N GLU A 82 -16.74 -8.18 -28.83
CA GLU A 82 -17.45 -9.37 -28.38
C GLU A 82 -18.58 -8.95 -27.44
N ASP A 83 -19.58 -9.82 -27.27
CA ASP A 83 -20.58 -9.62 -26.21
C ASP A 83 -19.88 -9.66 -24.85
N CYS A 84 -20.24 -8.76 -23.94
CA CYS A 84 -19.58 -8.70 -22.64
C CYS A 84 -20.47 -8.25 -21.49
N GLN A 85 -20.08 -8.65 -20.29
CA GLN A 85 -20.55 -8.09 -19.03
C GLN A 85 -19.71 -6.86 -18.70
N VAL A 86 -20.35 -5.75 -18.34
CA VAL A 86 -19.70 -4.46 -18.11
C VAL A 86 -20.05 -3.92 -16.72
N VAL A 87 -19.04 -3.77 -15.86
CA VAL A 87 -19.21 -3.08 -14.57
C VAL A 87 -18.46 -1.75 -14.62
N PRO A 88 -19.16 -0.60 -14.51
CA PRO A 88 -18.50 0.71 -14.42
C PRO A 88 -17.58 0.81 -13.21
N VAL A 89 -16.43 1.45 -13.38
CA VAL A 89 -15.44 1.71 -12.32
C VAL A 89 -15.23 3.22 -12.17
N THR A 90 -15.35 3.73 -10.95
CA THR A 90 -15.25 5.15 -10.59
C THR A 90 -14.07 5.40 -9.65
N PRO A 91 -13.64 6.66 -9.43
CA PRO A 91 -12.62 6.98 -8.43
C PRO A 91 -12.97 6.60 -6.98
N ALA A 92 -14.23 6.23 -6.70
CA ALA A 92 -14.60 5.68 -5.39
C ALA A 92 -14.04 4.25 -5.20
N ASP A 93 -13.86 3.51 -6.29
CA ASP A 93 -13.32 2.14 -6.29
C ASP A 93 -11.78 2.15 -6.18
N THR A 94 -11.20 1.10 -5.60
CA THR A 94 -9.74 0.96 -5.43
C THR A 94 -8.98 1.12 -6.77
N ASN A 95 -9.46 0.46 -7.84
CA ASN A 95 -8.83 0.55 -9.16
C ASN A 95 -9.05 1.90 -9.82
N GLY A 96 -10.25 2.48 -9.72
CA GLY A 96 -10.53 3.79 -10.28
C GLY A 96 -9.74 4.91 -9.59
N ALA A 97 -9.57 4.85 -8.28
CA ALA A 97 -8.73 5.79 -7.53
C ALA A 97 -7.27 5.77 -8.01
N ARG A 98 -6.73 4.58 -8.31
CA ARG A 98 -5.37 4.43 -8.87
C ARG A 98 -5.27 5.02 -10.28
N ILE A 99 -6.27 4.78 -11.14
CA ILE A 99 -6.33 5.33 -12.50
C ILE A 99 -6.40 6.86 -12.45
N TYR A 100 -7.26 7.41 -11.60
CA TYR A 100 -7.41 8.86 -11.41
C TYR A 100 -6.09 9.51 -10.97
N ARG A 101 -5.45 9.00 -9.92
CA ARG A 101 -4.20 9.55 -9.38
C ARG A 101 -3.05 9.49 -10.37
N ARG A 102 -2.92 8.37 -11.10
CA ARG A 102 -1.91 8.19 -12.15
C ARG A 102 -2.11 9.19 -13.29
N SER A 103 -3.35 9.37 -13.74
CA SER A 103 -3.68 10.32 -14.80
C SER A 103 -3.46 11.77 -14.37
N LEU A 104 -3.80 12.08 -13.11
CA LEU A 104 -3.53 13.39 -12.52
C LEU A 104 -2.04 13.69 -12.39
N THR A 105 -1.23 12.68 -12.08
CA THR A 105 0.24 12.81 -12.07
C THR A 105 0.75 13.16 -13.47
N PHE A 106 0.24 12.48 -14.51
CA PHE A 106 0.62 12.82 -15.89
C PHE A 106 0.21 14.24 -16.26
N LEU A 107 -1.02 14.65 -15.93
CA LEU A 107 -1.50 16.02 -16.12
C LEU A 107 -0.59 17.05 -15.45
N LEU A 108 -0.19 16.82 -14.19
CA LEU A 108 0.76 17.67 -13.48
C LEU A 108 2.09 17.78 -14.22
N THR A 109 2.67 16.66 -14.66
CA THR A 109 3.96 16.66 -15.35
C THR A 109 3.91 17.40 -16.70
N VAL A 110 2.79 17.30 -17.43
CA VAL A 110 2.57 18.02 -18.69
C VAL A 110 2.45 19.52 -18.42
N ALA A 111 1.58 19.91 -17.48
CA ALA A 111 1.37 21.31 -17.15
C ALA A 111 2.62 21.98 -16.59
N ALA A 112 3.35 21.30 -15.70
CA ALA A 112 4.61 21.80 -15.15
C ALA A 112 5.66 22.02 -16.24
N ALA A 113 5.80 21.07 -17.19
CA ALA A 113 6.75 21.21 -18.30
C ALA A 113 6.36 22.31 -19.31
N GLU A 114 5.07 22.64 -19.46
CA GLU A 114 4.63 23.76 -20.29
C GLU A 114 4.88 25.12 -19.63
N VAL A 115 4.78 25.21 -18.30
CA VAL A 115 4.98 26.46 -17.55
C VAL A 115 6.46 26.69 -17.21
N PHE A 116 7.20 25.63 -16.87
CA PHE A 116 8.61 25.64 -16.47
C PHE A 116 9.38 24.52 -17.20
N PRO A 117 9.81 24.73 -18.47
CA PRO A 117 10.42 23.70 -19.30
C PRO A 117 11.71 23.07 -18.75
N GLU A 118 12.45 23.80 -17.92
CA GLU A 118 13.67 23.35 -17.25
C GLU A 118 13.42 22.50 -15.99
N ALA A 119 12.19 22.52 -15.46
CA ALA A 119 11.85 21.85 -14.22
C ALA A 119 11.44 20.38 -14.47
N PHE A 120 12.02 19.48 -13.67
CA PHE A 120 11.64 18.08 -13.62
C PHE A 120 10.91 17.78 -12.31
N VAL A 121 9.63 17.42 -12.42
CA VAL A 121 8.81 17.01 -11.28
C VAL A 121 9.02 15.54 -10.98
N SER A 122 9.39 15.23 -9.73
CA SER A 122 9.47 13.88 -9.19
C SER A 122 8.35 13.63 -8.19
N ILE A 123 7.77 12.44 -8.21
CA ILE A 123 6.72 11.99 -7.31
C ILE A 123 7.34 11.05 -6.27
N GLU A 124 7.63 11.59 -5.08
CA GLU A 124 8.41 10.88 -4.08
C GLU A 124 7.55 9.89 -3.29
N HIS A 125 6.63 10.38 -2.45
CA HIS A 125 5.91 9.54 -1.50
C HIS A 125 4.45 9.91 -1.27
N SER A 126 3.70 8.98 -0.67
CA SER A 126 2.31 9.20 -0.27
C SER A 126 2.22 10.15 0.93
N ALA A 127 1.47 11.24 0.77
CA ALA A 127 1.08 12.14 1.84
C ALA A 127 -0.28 11.71 2.41
N THR A 128 -0.26 10.67 3.25
CA THR A 128 -1.46 9.94 3.69
C THR A 128 -2.46 10.81 4.45
N THR A 129 -2.01 11.78 5.25
CA THR A 129 -2.88 12.64 6.06
C THR A 129 -3.77 13.53 5.18
N VAL A 130 -3.21 14.06 4.09
CA VAL A 130 -3.87 15.06 3.22
C VAL A 130 -4.57 14.44 2.01
N GLY A 131 -4.33 13.16 1.73
CA GLY A 131 -4.82 12.49 0.51
C GLY A 131 -4.08 12.98 -0.74
N GLY A 132 -2.75 12.97 -0.72
CA GLY A 132 -1.95 13.48 -1.83
C GLY A 132 -0.62 12.75 -2.04
N TYR A 133 0.17 13.27 -2.97
CA TYR A 133 1.58 12.91 -3.14
C TYR A 133 2.46 14.11 -2.82
N PHE A 134 3.56 13.85 -2.11
CA PHE A 134 4.66 14.80 -2.02
C PHE A 134 5.49 14.71 -3.29
N CYS A 135 5.82 15.88 -3.82
CA CYS A 135 6.54 16.03 -5.08
C CYS A 135 7.76 16.94 -4.87
N GLU A 136 8.85 16.59 -5.51
CA GLU A 136 10.07 17.39 -5.58
C GLU A 136 10.27 17.96 -6.97
N VAL A 137 11.11 18.99 -7.05
CA VAL A 137 11.50 19.63 -8.30
C VAL A 137 13.01 19.62 -8.41
N SER A 138 13.51 19.20 -9.57
CA SER A 138 14.92 19.35 -9.94
C SER A 138 15.04 20.19 -11.21
N GLY A 139 16.20 20.82 -11.44
CA GLY A 139 16.39 21.77 -12.54
C GLY A 139 15.80 23.17 -12.32
N HIS A 140 15.04 23.34 -11.23
CA HIS A 140 14.50 24.61 -10.75
C HIS A 140 14.52 24.63 -9.21
N ALA A 141 14.46 25.81 -8.58
CA ALA A 141 14.24 25.90 -7.14
C ALA A 141 12.88 25.29 -6.76
N PRO A 142 12.65 24.91 -5.48
CA PRO A 142 11.32 24.51 -5.03
C PRO A 142 10.26 25.53 -5.44
N PHE A 143 9.18 25.07 -6.09
CA PHE A 143 8.13 25.97 -6.54
C PHE A 143 7.51 26.74 -5.38
N THR A 144 7.42 28.05 -5.53
CA THR A 144 6.65 28.91 -4.63
C THR A 144 5.14 28.66 -4.81
N GLN A 145 4.33 29.05 -3.83
CA GLN A 145 2.87 28.93 -3.95
C GLN A 145 2.31 29.67 -5.18
N LEU A 146 2.91 30.81 -5.56
CA LEU A 146 2.52 31.56 -6.75
C LEU A 146 2.80 30.79 -8.05
N GLU A 147 3.91 30.07 -8.12
CA GLU A 147 4.26 29.23 -9.27
C GLU A 147 3.37 27.99 -9.34
N LEU A 148 3.08 27.37 -8.19
CA LEU A 148 2.11 26.29 -8.10
C LEU A 148 0.72 26.71 -8.57
N TRP A 149 0.27 27.94 -8.30
CA TRP A 149 -0.98 28.46 -8.85
C TRP A 149 -0.95 28.59 -10.38
N LYS A 150 0.18 28.95 -10.98
CA LYS A 150 0.32 28.97 -12.46
C LYS A 150 0.19 27.56 -13.04
N ILE A 151 0.87 26.58 -12.43
CA ILE A 151 0.79 25.18 -12.84
C ILE A 151 -0.65 24.66 -12.65
N GLU A 152 -1.28 24.94 -11.51
CA GLU A 152 -2.66 24.51 -11.24
C GLU A 152 -3.64 25.14 -12.23
N SER A 153 -3.51 26.45 -12.53
CA SER A 153 -4.30 27.12 -13.56
C SER A 153 -4.15 26.41 -14.91
N ARG A 154 -2.91 26.08 -15.28
CA ARG A 154 -2.64 25.38 -16.52
C ARG A 154 -3.23 23.97 -16.56
N MET A 155 -3.17 23.24 -15.45
CA MET A 155 -3.84 21.93 -15.32
C MET A 155 -5.36 22.08 -15.51
N ARG A 156 -5.97 23.12 -14.91
CA ARG A 156 -7.42 23.38 -15.03
C ARG A 156 -7.83 23.72 -16.46
N GLU A 157 -7.04 24.50 -17.18
CA GLU A 157 -7.27 24.80 -18.61
C GLU A 157 -7.31 23.52 -19.46
N ILE A 158 -6.36 22.59 -19.24
CA ILE A 158 -6.30 21.31 -19.97
C ILE A 158 -7.51 20.43 -19.63
N VAL A 159 -7.93 20.43 -18.35
CA VAL A 159 -9.12 19.70 -17.88
C VAL A 159 -10.40 20.26 -18.50
N GLU A 160 -10.53 21.60 -18.58
CA GLU A 160 -11.69 22.27 -19.17
C GLU A 160 -11.80 22.05 -20.68
N ALA A 161 -10.65 21.97 -21.37
CA ALA A 161 -10.58 21.59 -22.78
C ALA A 161 -10.87 20.10 -23.05
N ASP A 162 -10.99 19.27 -22.00
CA ASP A 162 -11.24 17.82 -22.07
C ASP A 162 -10.30 17.08 -23.04
N GLU A 163 -9.02 17.45 -23.04
CA GLU A 163 -8.06 16.92 -24.02
C GLU A 163 -7.83 15.40 -23.84
N PRO A 164 -7.74 14.61 -24.94
CA PRO A 164 -7.64 13.16 -24.87
C PRO A 164 -6.25 12.69 -24.41
N LEU A 165 -6.22 11.65 -23.58
CA LEU A 165 -4.97 10.95 -23.21
C LEU A 165 -4.76 9.78 -24.18
N VAL A 166 -3.86 9.97 -25.15
CA VAL A 166 -3.70 9.05 -26.28
C VAL A 166 -2.76 7.90 -25.92
N ARG A 167 -3.29 6.67 -25.89
CA ARG A 167 -2.50 5.46 -25.63
C ARG A 167 -1.79 4.96 -26.89
N ARG A 168 -0.49 4.68 -26.81
CA ARG A 168 0.31 4.07 -27.89
C ARG A 168 1.14 2.91 -27.36
N VAL A 169 1.20 1.82 -28.12
CA VAL A 169 2.15 0.72 -27.88
C VAL A 169 3.33 0.96 -28.80
N VAL A 170 4.54 1.08 -28.24
CA VAL A 170 5.77 1.37 -28.98
C VAL A 170 6.87 0.36 -28.62
N PRO A 171 7.84 0.12 -29.51
CA PRO A 171 9.05 -0.63 -29.16
C PRO A 171 9.82 0.02 -28.00
N VAL A 172 10.45 -0.80 -27.16
CA VAL A 172 11.25 -0.30 -26.03
C VAL A 172 12.41 0.59 -26.49
N ALA A 173 13.00 0.29 -27.65
CA ALA A 173 14.06 1.12 -28.23
C ALA A 173 13.57 2.54 -28.59
N GLU A 174 12.36 2.68 -29.15
CA GLU A 174 11.74 3.98 -29.46
C GLU A 174 11.50 4.78 -28.17
N ALA A 175 10.89 4.15 -27.16
CA ALA A 175 10.66 4.79 -25.87
C ALA A 175 11.98 5.20 -25.19
N SER A 176 13.00 4.35 -25.23
CA SER A 176 14.31 4.64 -24.63
C SER A 176 14.99 5.84 -25.29
N ALA A 177 14.92 5.95 -26.62
CA ALA A 177 15.44 7.11 -27.35
C ALA A 177 14.69 8.41 -26.98
N LEU A 178 13.35 8.35 -26.87
CA LEU A 178 12.52 9.47 -26.45
C LEU A 178 12.89 9.97 -25.03
N PHE A 179 13.04 9.06 -24.07
CA PHE A 179 13.41 9.41 -22.69
C PHE A 179 14.85 9.91 -22.59
N ALA A 180 15.80 9.30 -23.32
CA ALA A 180 17.18 9.75 -23.37
C ALA A 180 17.32 11.17 -23.93
N ALA A 181 16.58 11.50 -25.00
CA ALA A 181 16.58 12.84 -25.59
C ALA A 181 16.07 13.93 -24.64
N ARG A 182 15.27 13.55 -23.62
CA ARG A 182 14.75 14.45 -22.58
C ARG A 182 15.58 14.44 -21.28
N GLY A 183 16.69 13.71 -21.23
CA GLY A 183 17.53 13.58 -20.03
C GLY A 183 16.90 12.71 -18.93
N GLU A 184 15.88 11.91 -19.25
CA GLU A 184 15.16 11.05 -18.29
C GLU A 184 15.89 9.71 -18.10
N HIS A 185 17.14 9.77 -17.63
CA HIS A 185 18.05 8.62 -17.56
C HIS A 185 17.58 7.49 -16.63
N GLU A 186 16.82 7.80 -15.58
CA GLU A 186 16.25 6.79 -14.68
C GLU A 186 15.24 5.90 -15.40
N THR A 187 14.37 6.49 -16.22
CA THR A 187 13.40 5.75 -17.05
C THR A 187 14.13 4.91 -18.09
N VAL A 188 15.17 5.45 -18.76
CA VAL A 188 16.00 4.67 -19.69
C VAL A 188 16.63 3.45 -18.99
N ARG A 189 17.18 3.64 -17.79
CA ARG A 189 17.76 2.56 -16.98
C ARG A 189 16.71 1.52 -16.57
N LEU A 190 15.51 1.94 -16.19
CA LEU A 190 14.39 1.04 -15.90
C LEU A 190 14.03 0.19 -17.12
N LEU A 191 13.96 0.80 -18.31
CA LEU A 191 13.62 0.13 -19.55
C LEU A 191 14.67 -0.90 -20.00
N ALA A 192 15.95 -0.68 -19.66
CA ALA A 192 17.03 -1.61 -20.01
C ALA A 192 16.82 -3.03 -19.42
N HIS A 193 16.08 -3.16 -18.32
CA HIS A 193 15.78 -4.44 -17.65
C HIS A 193 14.40 -5.00 -18.00
N ARG A 194 13.68 -4.36 -18.92
CA ARG A 194 12.34 -4.78 -19.30
C ARG A 194 12.37 -6.09 -20.10
N GLN A 195 11.55 -7.06 -19.71
CA GLN A 195 11.48 -8.37 -20.39
C GLN A 195 10.65 -8.38 -21.69
N LYS A 196 9.78 -7.39 -21.92
CA LYS A 196 8.92 -7.31 -23.11
C LYS A 196 9.47 -6.27 -24.08
N ASP A 197 9.42 -6.58 -25.38
CA ASP A 197 9.95 -5.72 -26.45
C ASP A 197 9.14 -4.43 -26.70
N THR A 198 7.95 -4.32 -26.09
CA THR A 198 7.06 -3.17 -26.23
C THR A 198 6.69 -2.56 -24.90
N ILE A 199 6.36 -1.27 -24.90
CA ILE A 199 5.83 -0.53 -23.76
C ILE A 199 4.66 0.36 -24.19
N VAL A 200 3.79 0.68 -23.24
CA VAL A 200 2.67 1.59 -23.44
C VAL A 200 3.10 2.99 -23.02
N LEU A 201 3.01 3.96 -23.94
CA LEU A 201 3.13 5.39 -23.64
C LEU A 201 1.76 6.05 -23.70
N TYR A 202 1.55 7.05 -22.87
CA TYR A 202 0.40 7.95 -22.93
C TYR A 202 0.85 9.32 -23.42
N GLY A 203 0.09 9.89 -24.36
CA GLY A 203 0.35 11.19 -24.95
C GLY A 203 -0.68 12.23 -24.51
N LEU A 204 -0.22 13.44 -24.23
CA LEU A 204 -1.05 14.62 -23.98
C LEU A 204 -0.25 15.87 -24.40
N ARG A 205 -0.83 16.72 -25.26
CA ARG A 205 -0.19 17.97 -25.75
C ARG A 205 1.24 17.81 -26.28
N GLY A 206 1.48 16.75 -27.06
CA GLY A 206 2.78 16.47 -27.66
C GLY A 206 3.81 15.82 -26.72
N ARG A 207 3.57 15.80 -25.41
CA ARG A 207 4.36 15.04 -24.44
C ARG A 207 3.90 13.58 -24.43
N GLN A 208 4.84 12.64 -24.33
CA GLN A 208 4.57 11.21 -24.22
C GLN A 208 5.36 10.62 -23.05
N ASP A 209 4.70 9.93 -22.12
CA ASP A 209 5.36 9.36 -20.94
C ASP A 209 4.88 7.94 -20.63
N TYR A 210 5.71 7.22 -19.89
CA TYR A 210 5.39 5.89 -19.38
C TYR A 210 4.75 6.02 -18.00
N PHE A 211 3.61 5.36 -17.82
CA PHE A 211 3.02 5.17 -16.50
C PHE A 211 2.59 3.73 -16.27
N GLN A 212 2.76 3.26 -15.04
CA GLN A 212 2.45 1.88 -14.69
C GLN A 212 0.95 1.64 -14.48
N GLY A 213 0.21 1.46 -15.58
CA GLY A 213 -1.20 1.02 -15.61
C GLY A 213 -2.10 1.93 -16.45
N TYR A 214 -3.41 1.71 -16.40
CA TYR A 214 -4.41 2.42 -17.21
C TYR A 214 -4.63 3.88 -16.85
N MET A 215 -5.07 4.69 -17.83
CA MET A 215 -5.39 6.11 -17.62
C MET A 215 -6.87 6.39 -17.89
N VAL A 216 -7.33 7.55 -17.42
CA VAL A 216 -8.62 8.11 -17.87
C VAL A 216 -8.56 8.40 -19.38
N PRO A 217 -9.71 8.37 -20.09
CA PRO A 217 -9.72 8.62 -21.53
C PRO A 217 -9.38 10.08 -21.91
N SER A 218 -9.66 11.03 -21.03
CA SER A 218 -9.46 12.46 -21.27
C SER A 218 -9.28 13.24 -19.98
N ALA A 219 -8.65 14.42 -20.07
CA ALA A 219 -8.34 15.27 -18.93
C ALA A 219 -9.59 15.76 -18.19
N GLY A 220 -10.76 15.88 -18.84
CA GLY A 220 -12.01 16.34 -18.22
C GLY A 220 -12.54 15.43 -17.10
N CYS A 221 -11.98 14.23 -16.95
CA CYS A 221 -12.22 13.34 -15.82
C CYS A 221 -11.55 13.82 -14.52
N LEU A 222 -10.51 14.68 -14.60
CA LEU A 222 -9.58 15.01 -13.50
C LEU A 222 -9.93 16.34 -12.83
N ARG A 223 -11.16 16.50 -12.35
CA ARG A 223 -11.70 17.81 -11.91
C ARG A 223 -11.27 18.25 -10.52
N HIS A 224 -10.94 17.30 -9.65
CA HIS A 224 -10.70 17.54 -8.24
C HIS A 224 -9.23 17.33 -7.91
N PHE A 225 -8.51 18.43 -7.73
CA PHE A 225 -7.11 18.47 -7.30
C PHE A 225 -6.75 19.86 -6.78
N ALA A 226 -5.64 19.96 -6.05
CA ALA A 226 -5.04 21.22 -5.62
C ALA A 226 -3.53 21.05 -5.43
N LEU A 227 -2.76 22.13 -5.62
CA LEU A 227 -1.31 22.18 -5.39
C LEU A 227 -0.97 23.09 -4.20
N HIS A 228 -0.20 22.57 -3.25
CA HIS A 228 0.18 23.30 -2.03
C HIS A 228 1.68 23.28 -1.82
N ALA A 229 2.28 24.43 -1.58
CA ALA A 229 3.68 24.52 -1.22
C ALA A 229 3.93 23.78 0.11
N PHE A 230 4.96 22.94 0.12
CA PHE A 230 5.35 22.16 1.29
C PHE A 230 6.87 21.98 1.27
N PRO A 231 7.65 23.00 1.67
CA PRO A 231 9.10 22.97 1.54
C PRO A 231 9.73 21.72 2.17
N PRO A 232 10.73 21.09 1.51
CA PRO A 232 11.45 21.55 0.32
C PRO A 232 10.75 21.28 -1.02
N GLY A 233 9.51 20.78 -1.04
CA GLY A 233 8.77 20.48 -2.27
C GLY A 233 7.35 21.02 -2.26
N PHE A 234 6.42 20.23 -2.78
CA PHE A 234 4.99 20.57 -2.81
C PHE A 234 4.09 19.33 -2.74
N LEU A 235 2.80 19.54 -2.47
CA LEU A 235 1.79 18.49 -2.39
C LEU A 235 0.87 18.55 -3.61
N LEU A 236 0.76 17.43 -4.33
CA LEU A 236 -0.34 17.17 -5.26
C LEU A 236 -1.49 16.54 -4.47
N GLN A 237 -2.53 17.30 -4.20
CA GLN A 237 -3.71 16.84 -3.46
C GLN A 237 -4.78 16.29 -4.40
N PHE A 238 -5.44 15.19 -4.00
CA PHE A 238 -6.55 14.58 -4.74
C PHE A 238 -7.59 13.97 -3.79
N PRO A 239 -8.78 13.57 -4.31
CA PRO A 239 -9.83 12.98 -3.47
C PRO A 239 -9.43 11.66 -2.82
N LYS A 240 -9.96 11.43 -1.61
CA LYS A 240 -9.83 10.14 -0.92
C LYS A 240 -10.73 9.09 -1.56
N GLN A 241 -10.32 7.83 -1.45
CA GLN A 241 -11.14 6.70 -1.86
C GLN A 241 -12.47 6.71 -1.08
N GLY A 242 -13.59 6.49 -1.77
CA GLY A 242 -14.94 6.58 -1.19
C GLY A 242 -15.54 8.00 -1.12
N ARG A 243 -14.72 9.05 -1.25
CA ARG A 243 -15.17 10.46 -1.35
C ARG A 243 -14.54 11.13 -2.58
N PRO A 244 -14.93 10.71 -3.79
CA PRO A 244 -14.22 11.00 -5.04
C PRO A 244 -14.29 12.46 -5.52
N THR A 245 -15.04 13.32 -4.83
CA THR A 245 -15.25 14.74 -5.18
C THR A 245 -14.77 15.70 -4.09
N GLU A 246 -14.25 15.19 -2.97
CA GLU A 246 -13.88 15.99 -1.79
C GLU A 246 -12.36 15.96 -1.55
N LEU A 247 -11.77 17.14 -1.37
CA LEU A 247 -10.39 17.29 -0.91
C LEU A 247 -10.38 17.40 0.62
N SER A 248 -9.49 16.66 1.28
CA SER A 248 -9.37 16.68 2.74
C SER A 248 -8.66 17.94 3.24
N VAL A 249 -8.82 18.26 4.53
CA VAL A 249 -7.97 19.26 5.18
C VAL A 249 -6.53 18.77 5.22
N ILE A 250 -5.58 19.69 5.01
CA ILE A 250 -4.15 19.41 5.12
C ILE A 250 -3.76 19.40 6.60
N THR A 251 -3.34 18.23 7.08
CA THR A 251 -2.71 18.08 8.40
C THR A 251 -1.22 17.81 8.19
N PRO A 252 -0.32 18.65 8.75
CA PRO A 252 1.12 18.42 8.71
C PRO A 252 1.50 17.05 9.29
N TYR A 253 2.55 16.44 8.75
CA TYR A 253 3.08 15.13 9.17
C TYR A 253 4.61 15.16 9.30
N PRO A 254 5.17 16.07 10.13
CA PRO A 254 6.59 16.37 10.12
C PRO A 254 7.47 15.16 10.47
N LYS A 255 7.04 14.29 11.40
CA LYS A 255 7.83 13.11 11.79
C LYS A 255 7.89 12.10 10.65
N LEU A 256 6.75 11.80 10.03
CA LEU A 256 6.70 10.88 8.91
C LEU A 256 7.44 11.43 7.69
N PHE A 257 7.32 12.74 7.44
CA PHE A 257 8.05 13.42 6.38
C PHE A 257 9.56 13.26 6.54
N GLN A 258 10.09 13.51 7.74
CA GLN A 258 11.51 13.34 8.03
C GLN A 258 12.00 11.91 7.76
N VAL A 259 11.21 10.89 8.09
CA VAL A 259 11.60 9.49 7.82
C VAL A 259 11.66 9.19 6.32
N TYR A 260 10.78 9.77 5.51
CA TYR A 260 10.84 9.63 4.06
C TYR A 260 12.08 10.35 3.48
N GLU A 261 12.41 11.56 3.94
CA GLU A 261 13.59 12.33 3.55
C GLU A 261 14.89 11.57 3.87
N GLU A 262 14.99 11.06 5.10
CA GLU A 262 16.14 10.24 5.53
C GLU A 262 16.30 9.03 4.62
N ALA A 263 15.21 8.32 4.32
CA ALA A 263 15.25 7.16 3.43
C ALA A 263 15.63 7.54 1.98
N GLY A 264 15.18 8.69 1.46
CA GLY A 264 15.59 9.22 0.15
C GLY A 264 17.09 9.45 0.06
N HIS A 265 17.65 10.19 1.03
CA HIS A 265 19.09 10.45 1.11
C HIS A 265 19.93 9.17 1.20
N TRP A 266 19.44 8.13 1.87
CA TRP A 266 20.13 6.84 1.90
C TRP A 266 20.16 6.16 0.53
N LEU A 267 19.05 6.22 -0.22
CA LEU A 267 19.01 5.68 -1.58
C LEU A 267 19.95 6.45 -2.52
N ASP A 268 20.07 7.78 -2.40
CA ASP A 268 21.06 8.58 -3.13
C ASP A 268 22.49 8.09 -2.83
N ARG A 269 22.84 7.94 -1.55
CA ARG A 269 24.18 7.49 -1.11
C ARG A 269 24.52 6.09 -1.59
N LEU A 270 23.54 5.19 -1.65
CA LEU A 270 23.70 3.84 -2.20
C LEU A 270 23.80 3.83 -3.74
N GLY A 271 23.42 4.92 -4.41
CA GLY A 271 23.28 4.97 -5.87
C GLY A 271 22.07 4.17 -6.38
N ILE A 272 21.02 4.00 -5.56
CA ILE A 272 19.83 3.16 -5.82
C ILE A 272 18.53 3.97 -5.61
N ARG A 273 18.38 5.21 -6.13
CA ARG A 273 17.08 5.95 -6.09
C ARG A 273 15.94 5.21 -6.80
N SER A 274 16.25 4.38 -7.80
CA SER A 274 15.22 3.75 -8.67
C SER A 274 15.36 2.23 -8.81
N ALA A 275 14.26 1.57 -9.18
CA ALA A 275 14.24 0.13 -9.46
C ALA A 275 15.21 -0.25 -10.58
N GLY A 276 15.40 0.62 -11.59
CA GLY A 276 16.42 0.42 -12.62
C GLY A 276 17.84 0.36 -12.04
N ALA A 277 18.17 1.24 -11.10
CA ALA A 277 19.47 1.24 -10.42
C ALA A 277 19.66 0.02 -9.50
N LEU A 278 18.58 -0.44 -8.85
CA LEU A 278 18.61 -1.70 -8.10
C LEU A 278 18.86 -2.89 -9.02
N ASN A 279 18.20 -2.92 -10.18
CA ASN A 279 18.38 -3.98 -11.17
C ASN A 279 19.82 -4.01 -11.71
N ASP A 280 20.44 -2.85 -11.97
CA ASP A 280 21.87 -2.77 -12.31
C ASP A 280 22.74 -3.40 -11.20
N ALA A 281 22.46 -3.08 -9.93
CA ALA A 281 23.19 -3.65 -8.80
C ALA A 281 23.02 -5.17 -8.68
N ILE A 282 21.82 -5.69 -8.90
CA ILE A 282 21.53 -7.12 -8.90
C ILE A 282 22.26 -7.82 -10.06
N ALA A 283 22.17 -7.28 -11.27
CA ALA A 283 22.83 -7.82 -12.46
C ALA A 283 24.36 -7.83 -12.32
N ALA A 284 24.91 -6.83 -11.63
CA ALA A 284 26.33 -6.75 -11.30
C ALA A 284 26.76 -7.61 -10.09
N GLY A 285 25.87 -8.41 -9.50
CA GLY A 285 26.18 -9.26 -8.34
C GLY A 285 26.40 -8.51 -7.02
N ARG A 286 26.01 -7.23 -6.93
CA ARG A 286 26.21 -6.37 -5.75
C ARG A 286 25.09 -6.48 -4.70
N LEU A 287 24.15 -7.40 -4.87
CA LEU A 287 23.05 -7.56 -3.92
C LEU A 287 23.51 -7.82 -2.47
N PRO A 288 24.56 -8.62 -2.18
CA PRO A 288 25.05 -8.80 -0.82
C PRO A 288 25.52 -7.48 -0.17
N GLU A 289 26.23 -6.64 -0.92
CA GLU A 289 26.65 -5.31 -0.46
C GLU A 289 25.43 -4.44 -0.10
N VAL A 290 24.46 -4.36 -1.03
CA VAL A 290 23.23 -3.60 -0.83
C VAL A 290 22.44 -4.08 0.39
N SER A 291 22.37 -5.40 0.59
CA SER A 291 21.69 -6.00 1.75
C SER A 291 22.39 -5.65 3.06
N LEU A 292 23.72 -5.80 3.12
CA LEU A 292 24.51 -5.48 4.32
C LEU A 292 24.38 -4.01 4.73
N VAL A 293 24.45 -3.07 3.77
CA VAL A 293 24.30 -1.64 4.09
C VAL A 293 22.88 -1.32 4.54
N ALA A 294 21.85 -1.87 3.87
CA ALA A 294 20.46 -1.66 4.26
C ALA A 294 20.17 -2.18 5.69
N GLU A 295 20.75 -3.33 6.06
CA GLU A 295 20.61 -3.89 7.41
C GLU A 295 21.38 -3.11 8.46
N ALA A 296 22.57 -2.59 8.13
CA ALA A 296 23.33 -1.70 9.02
C ALA A 296 22.55 -0.42 9.33
N LEU A 297 21.82 0.13 8.36
CA LEU A 297 20.95 1.30 8.55
C LEU A 297 19.76 0.99 9.46
N HIS A 298 19.11 -0.17 9.26
CA HIS A 298 18.06 -0.64 10.17
C HIS A 298 18.59 -0.81 11.60
N GLU A 299 19.75 -1.44 11.76
CA GLU A 299 20.36 -1.67 13.06
C GLU A 299 20.71 -0.35 13.76
N ALA A 300 21.33 0.60 13.04
CA ALA A 300 21.64 1.92 13.57
C ALA A 300 20.39 2.66 14.05
N ARG A 301 19.28 2.57 13.29
CA ARG A 301 18.01 3.21 13.69
C ARG A 301 17.36 2.53 14.89
N ILE A 302 17.39 1.19 14.98
CA ILE A 302 16.86 0.46 16.14
C ILE A 302 17.69 0.79 17.39
N ALA A 303 19.02 0.83 17.27
CA ALA A 303 19.91 1.23 18.36
C ALA A 303 19.64 2.68 18.82
N GLN A 304 19.40 3.61 17.89
CA GLN A 304 19.00 4.98 18.23
C GLN A 304 17.69 5.02 19.02
N ILE A 305 16.65 4.30 18.56
CA ILE A 305 15.36 4.24 19.28
C ILE A 305 15.55 3.62 20.67
N ALA A 306 16.37 2.57 20.80
CA ALA A 306 16.69 1.99 22.10
C ALA A 306 17.41 2.99 23.02
N ALA A 307 18.39 3.73 22.49
CA ALA A 307 19.10 4.77 23.23
C ALA A 307 18.15 5.90 23.68
N ASP A 308 17.20 6.31 22.82
CA ASP A 308 16.20 7.32 23.15
C ASP A 308 15.29 6.85 24.31
N ILE A 309 14.90 5.57 24.32
CA ILE A 309 14.14 4.96 25.42
C ILE A 309 14.96 4.93 26.71
N VAL A 310 16.21 4.46 26.63
CA VAL A 310 17.15 4.38 27.77
C VAL A 310 17.38 5.76 28.38
N ALA A 311 17.49 6.79 27.55
CA ALA A 311 17.68 8.18 27.99
C ALA A 311 16.50 8.73 28.81
N GLN A 312 15.30 8.14 28.69
CA GLN A 312 14.16 8.49 29.56
C GLN A 312 14.25 7.90 30.97
N GLY A 313 15.23 7.01 31.21
CA GLY A 313 15.45 6.35 32.50
C GLY A 313 14.26 5.49 32.94
N ASP A 314 14.02 5.44 34.25
CA ASP A 314 12.94 4.64 34.85
C ASP A 314 11.53 5.16 34.57
N ARG A 315 11.37 6.28 33.87
CA ARG A 315 10.06 6.85 33.54
C ARG A 315 9.30 5.93 32.60
N VAL A 316 9.95 5.48 31.53
CA VAL A 316 9.33 4.58 30.54
C VAL A 316 9.28 3.17 31.08
N LYS A 317 8.07 2.67 31.32
CA LYS A 317 7.81 1.28 31.75
C LYS A 317 7.13 0.45 30.66
N VAL A 318 6.50 1.10 29.69
CA VAL A 318 5.79 0.44 28.59
C VAL A 318 6.24 1.02 27.26
N VAL A 319 6.63 0.16 26.32
CA VAL A 319 6.91 0.50 24.93
C VAL A 319 5.79 -0.07 24.07
N LEU A 320 5.01 0.78 23.41
CA LEU A 320 3.93 0.37 22.51
C LEU A 320 4.38 0.47 21.06
N ILE A 321 4.36 -0.65 20.36
CA ILE A 321 4.74 -0.76 18.95
C ILE A 321 3.47 -0.99 18.13
N ALA A 322 3.16 -0.08 17.21
CA ALA A 322 2.06 -0.25 16.28
C ALA A 322 2.47 0.04 14.84
N GLY A 323 1.63 -0.43 13.93
CA GLY A 323 1.97 -0.46 12.52
C GLY A 323 0.97 -1.28 11.74
N PRO A 324 0.73 -0.94 10.46
CA PRO A 324 -0.27 -1.61 9.66
C PRO A 324 0.12 -3.07 9.36
N SER A 325 -0.75 -3.83 8.71
CA SER A 325 -0.46 -5.24 8.41
C SER A 325 0.79 -5.37 7.52
N SER A 326 1.60 -6.41 7.79
CA SER A 326 2.88 -6.70 7.12
C SER A 326 3.95 -5.61 7.25
N SER A 327 3.92 -4.86 8.35
CA SER A 327 4.93 -3.85 8.69
C SER A 327 6.22 -4.40 9.29
N GLY A 328 6.28 -5.66 9.75
CA GLY A 328 7.49 -6.22 10.36
C GLY A 328 7.62 -5.95 11.87
N LYS A 329 6.50 -5.64 12.55
CA LYS A 329 6.46 -5.31 13.98
C LYS A 329 7.06 -6.39 14.85
N THR A 330 6.76 -7.66 14.57
CA THR A 330 7.13 -8.78 15.44
C THR A 330 8.64 -8.95 15.45
N ILE A 331 9.30 -8.93 14.29
CA ILE A 331 10.77 -8.99 14.24
C ILE A 331 11.40 -7.69 14.74
N PHE A 332 10.84 -6.52 14.41
CA PHE A 332 11.30 -5.23 14.95
C PHE A 332 11.30 -5.22 16.49
N ALA A 333 10.21 -5.64 17.13
CA ALA A 333 10.07 -5.69 18.58
C ALA A 333 11.15 -6.59 19.23
N LYS A 334 11.49 -7.71 18.58
CA LYS A 334 12.55 -8.61 19.03
C LYS A 334 13.95 -8.00 18.88
N ARG A 335 14.23 -7.33 17.75
CA ARG A 335 15.49 -6.60 17.56
C ARG A 335 15.64 -5.44 18.57
N LEU A 336 14.56 -4.70 18.80
CA LEU A 336 14.53 -3.66 19.83
C LEU A 336 14.78 -4.24 21.23
N ALA A 337 14.19 -5.40 21.53
CA ALA A 337 14.44 -6.09 22.80
C ALA A 337 15.92 -6.46 22.96
N VAL A 338 16.59 -6.95 21.90
CA VAL A 338 18.04 -7.22 21.91
C VAL A 338 18.84 -5.94 22.19
N GLN A 339 18.48 -4.82 21.56
CA GLN A 339 19.15 -3.53 21.80
C GLN A 339 18.94 -3.00 23.23
N LEU A 340 17.73 -3.12 23.77
CA LEU A 340 17.45 -2.75 25.16
C LEU A 340 18.23 -3.63 26.15
N LEU A 341 18.37 -4.93 25.87
CA LEU A 341 19.21 -5.85 26.65
C LEU A 341 20.67 -5.45 26.62
N ALA A 342 21.20 -5.09 25.45
CA ALA A 342 22.58 -4.61 25.31
C ALA A 342 22.83 -3.32 26.11
N ASN A 343 21.79 -2.51 26.33
CA ASN A 343 21.83 -1.30 27.15
C ASN A 343 21.45 -1.54 28.63
N GLY A 344 21.39 -2.80 29.09
CA GLY A 344 21.18 -3.15 30.50
C GLY A 344 19.73 -3.17 30.97
N HIS A 345 18.75 -2.96 30.08
CA HIS A 345 17.33 -3.08 30.40
C HIS A 345 16.83 -4.51 30.17
N ARG A 346 15.73 -4.88 30.84
CA ARG A 346 15.13 -6.22 30.72
C ARG A 346 13.75 -6.14 30.08
N PRO A 347 13.65 -6.15 28.74
CA PRO A 347 12.37 -6.11 28.05
C PRO A 347 11.59 -7.42 28.24
N PHE A 348 10.27 -7.30 28.39
CA PHE A 348 9.32 -8.41 28.42
C PHE A 348 8.27 -8.21 27.31
N PRO A 349 8.24 -9.07 26.27
CA PRO A 349 7.32 -8.91 25.16
C PRO A 349 5.90 -9.40 25.49
N VAL A 350 4.90 -8.63 25.08
CA VAL A 350 3.48 -8.96 25.15
C VAL A 350 2.86 -8.71 23.76
N GLY A 351 2.34 -9.77 23.13
CA GLY A 351 1.62 -9.64 21.86
C GLY A 351 0.17 -9.24 22.11
N LEU A 352 -0.30 -8.16 21.48
CA LEU A 352 -1.68 -7.72 21.62
C LEU A 352 -2.66 -8.70 20.93
N ASP A 353 -2.19 -9.40 19.90
CA ASP A 353 -2.94 -10.44 19.21
C ASP A 353 -3.37 -11.59 20.15
N ASP A 354 -2.65 -11.83 21.25
CA ASP A 354 -3.03 -12.84 22.26
C ASP A 354 -4.27 -12.42 23.08
N TYR A 355 -4.67 -11.14 23.00
CA TYR A 355 -5.83 -10.57 23.67
C TYR A 355 -7.06 -10.44 22.76
N PHE A 356 -7.04 -11.00 21.55
CA PHE A 356 -8.25 -11.05 20.73
C PHE A 356 -9.39 -11.77 21.47
N VAL A 357 -10.62 -11.30 21.26
CA VAL A 357 -11.83 -12.00 21.66
C VAL A 357 -12.01 -13.27 20.82
N ASP A 358 -12.77 -14.23 21.32
CA ASP A 358 -13.11 -15.43 20.54
C ASP A 358 -13.78 -15.04 19.21
N ARG A 359 -13.55 -15.83 18.16
CA ARG A 359 -14.02 -15.54 16.79
C ARG A 359 -15.53 -15.27 16.72
N ASP A 360 -16.31 -15.98 17.53
CA ASP A 360 -17.77 -15.84 17.58
C ASP A 360 -18.21 -14.53 18.26
N CYS A 361 -17.31 -13.91 19.05
CA CYS A 361 -17.50 -12.63 19.71
C CYS A 361 -16.86 -11.46 18.95
N THR A 362 -16.11 -11.72 17.88
CA THR A 362 -15.49 -10.65 17.07
C THR A 362 -16.58 -9.77 16.44
N PRO A 363 -16.49 -8.43 16.57
CA PRO A 363 -17.46 -7.52 15.96
C PRO A 363 -17.57 -7.71 14.46
N ARG A 364 -18.71 -7.29 13.89
CA ARG A 364 -18.95 -7.32 12.45
C ARG A 364 -18.95 -5.91 11.87
N ASP A 365 -18.39 -5.78 10.68
CA ASP A 365 -18.42 -4.55 9.90
C ASP A 365 -19.81 -4.29 9.29
N ALA A 366 -19.95 -3.16 8.60
CA ALA A 366 -21.19 -2.78 7.94
C ALA A 366 -21.66 -3.77 6.85
N ALA A 367 -20.76 -4.62 6.34
CA ALA A 367 -21.08 -5.67 5.37
C ALA A 367 -21.39 -7.02 6.05
N GLY A 368 -21.42 -7.07 7.38
CA GLY A 368 -21.68 -8.28 8.17
C GLY A 368 -20.49 -9.24 8.26
N SER A 369 -19.32 -8.87 7.73
CA SER A 369 -18.07 -9.64 7.85
C SER A 369 -17.38 -9.37 9.18
N LEU A 370 -16.58 -10.31 9.69
CA LEU A 370 -15.85 -10.11 10.95
C LEU A 370 -14.79 -9.01 10.79
N ASP A 371 -14.83 -8.01 11.67
CA ASP A 371 -13.90 -6.89 11.72
C ASP A 371 -12.81 -7.16 12.77
N TYR A 372 -11.70 -7.74 12.30
CA TYR A 372 -10.53 -8.02 13.15
C TYR A 372 -9.65 -6.78 13.39
N GLU A 373 -9.89 -5.68 12.67
CA GLU A 373 -9.03 -4.49 12.75
C GLU A 373 -9.59 -3.46 13.73
N CYS A 374 -10.86 -3.56 14.13
CA CYS A 374 -11.45 -2.70 15.15
C CYS A 374 -10.84 -2.93 16.55
N LEU A 375 -10.86 -1.90 17.40
CA LEU A 375 -10.31 -1.99 18.76
C LEU A 375 -11.06 -3.02 19.60
N GLN A 376 -12.37 -3.15 19.38
CA GLN A 376 -13.27 -4.06 20.09
C GLN A 376 -13.00 -5.54 19.77
N ALA A 377 -12.22 -5.85 18.74
CA ALA A 377 -11.72 -7.21 18.51
C ALA A 377 -10.71 -7.61 19.61
N VAL A 378 -10.08 -6.65 20.28
CA VAL A 378 -9.18 -6.86 21.41
C VAL A 378 -9.96 -6.70 22.72
N ASP A 379 -9.74 -7.60 23.66
CA ASP A 379 -10.24 -7.48 25.03
C ASP A 379 -9.41 -6.46 25.81
N VAL A 380 -9.70 -5.18 25.55
CA VAL A 380 -8.96 -4.03 26.10
C VAL A 380 -9.02 -4.02 27.63
N ALA A 381 -10.14 -4.43 28.23
CA ALA A 381 -10.29 -4.49 29.68
C ALA A 381 -9.31 -5.51 30.28
N LEU A 382 -9.32 -6.74 29.77
CA LEU A 382 -8.39 -7.79 30.21
C LEU A 382 -6.93 -7.38 29.99
N PHE A 383 -6.64 -6.76 28.84
CA PHE A 383 -5.30 -6.28 28.53
C PHE A 383 -4.81 -5.23 29.55
N ASN A 384 -5.64 -4.24 29.89
CA ASN A 384 -5.27 -3.22 30.88
C ASN A 384 -5.09 -3.82 32.28
N ASP A 385 -5.98 -4.72 32.71
CA ASP A 385 -5.88 -5.39 34.00
C ASP A 385 -4.57 -6.20 34.13
N HIS A 386 -4.20 -6.91 33.06
CA HIS A 386 -2.94 -7.64 32.98
C HIS A 386 -1.74 -6.69 32.95
N LEU A 387 -1.77 -5.64 32.11
CA LEU A 387 -0.69 -4.67 32.01
C LEU A 387 -0.41 -3.99 33.35
N LEU A 388 -1.44 -3.52 34.05
CA LEU A 388 -1.31 -2.93 35.38
C LEU A 388 -0.81 -3.94 36.42
N SER A 389 -1.21 -5.21 36.33
CA SER A 389 -0.73 -6.27 37.22
C SER A 389 0.72 -6.62 36.99
N LEU A 390 1.15 -6.69 35.73
CA LEU A 390 2.54 -6.88 35.34
C LEU A 390 3.42 -5.72 35.82
N MET A 391 2.98 -4.47 35.61
CA MET A 391 3.69 -3.26 36.07
C MET A 391 3.80 -3.21 37.60
N ALA A 392 2.82 -3.76 38.32
CA ALA A 392 2.84 -3.89 39.78
C ALA A 392 3.57 -5.16 40.28
N CYS A 393 4.30 -5.86 39.40
CA CYS A 393 5.05 -7.08 39.72
C CYS A 393 4.17 -8.21 40.31
N ARG A 394 2.87 -8.27 39.93
CA ARG A 394 1.96 -9.34 40.34
C ARG A 394 1.99 -10.50 39.35
N SER A 395 1.89 -11.72 39.88
CA SER A 395 1.75 -12.94 39.08
C SER A 395 0.48 -12.85 38.23
N THR A 396 0.64 -12.95 36.91
CA THR A 396 -0.44 -12.73 35.93
C THR A 396 -0.46 -13.88 34.92
N SER A 397 -1.62 -14.51 34.73
CA SER A 397 -1.82 -15.57 33.73
C SER A 397 -2.14 -14.95 32.37
N LEU A 398 -1.16 -14.92 31.47
CA LEU A 398 -1.36 -14.32 30.15
C LEU A 398 -2.24 -15.22 29.26
N PRO A 399 -3.07 -14.65 28.38
CA PRO A 399 -3.79 -15.44 27.40
C PRO A 399 -2.88 -15.89 26.24
N LYS A 400 -3.35 -16.86 25.47
CA LYS A 400 -2.78 -17.21 24.17
C LYS A 400 -3.90 -17.34 23.13
N TYR A 401 -3.83 -16.57 22.05
CA TYR A 401 -4.81 -16.68 20.97
C TYR A 401 -4.30 -17.66 19.90
N VAL A 402 -5.16 -18.60 19.49
CA VAL A 402 -4.84 -19.60 18.48
C VAL A 402 -5.60 -19.26 17.19
N PHE A 403 -4.90 -18.73 16.20
CA PHE A 403 -5.51 -18.26 14.94
C PHE A 403 -6.26 -19.35 14.17
N GLN A 404 -5.77 -20.60 14.21
CA GLN A 404 -6.42 -21.73 13.52
C GLN A 404 -7.83 -21.97 14.07
N THR A 405 -7.96 -22.09 15.39
CA THR A 405 -9.24 -22.34 16.07
C THR A 405 -10.07 -21.07 16.26
N GLY A 406 -9.42 -19.90 16.26
CA GLY A 406 -10.06 -18.61 16.55
C GLY A 406 -10.48 -18.46 18.00
N ARG A 407 -9.79 -19.13 18.93
CA ARG A 407 -10.12 -19.13 20.36
C ARG A 407 -8.95 -18.71 21.22
N ARG A 408 -9.27 -18.04 22.33
CA ARG A 408 -8.34 -17.68 23.38
C ARG A 408 -8.23 -18.81 24.40
N GLY A 409 -7.00 -19.23 24.68
CA GLY A 409 -6.66 -20.22 25.70
C GLY A 409 -5.78 -19.64 26.80
N ALA A 410 -5.45 -20.48 27.78
CA ALA A 410 -4.48 -20.13 28.82
C ALA A 410 -3.05 -20.15 28.24
N GLY A 411 -2.33 -19.05 28.44
CA GLY A 411 -0.90 -18.94 28.18
C GLY A 411 -0.09 -19.11 29.48
N PRO A 412 1.18 -18.66 29.49
CA PRO A 412 2.04 -18.79 30.66
C PRO A 412 1.64 -17.79 31.76
N THR A 413 1.82 -18.21 33.02
CA THR A 413 1.80 -17.31 34.18
C THR A 413 3.17 -16.69 34.36
N VAL A 414 3.22 -15.36 34.45
CA VAL A 414 4.47 -14.60 34.56
C VAL A 414 4.41 -13.58 35.68
N THR A 415 5.56 -13.31 36.29
CA THR A 415 5.74 -12.25 37.29
C THR A 415 6.94 -11.41 36.85
N LEU A 416 6.75 -10.10 36.67
CA LEU A 416 7.84 -9.21 36.29
C LEU A 416 8.68 -8.77 37.48
N ARG A 417 9.95 -8.46 37.22
CA ARG A 417 10.83 -7.75 38.16
C ARG A 417 10.63 -6.22 38.00
N PRO A 418 10.90 -5.42 39.06
CA PRO A 418 10.70 -3.96 39.02
C PRO A 418 11.50 -3.21 37.94
N ASP A 419 12.62 -3.79 37.49
CA ASP A 419 13.53 -3.26 36.46
C ASP A 419 13.14 -3.64 35.03
N GLN A 420 12.05 -4.41 34.83
CA GLN A 420 11.61 -4.82 33.51
C GLN A 420 10.77 -3.76 32.80
N ILE A 421 10.97 -3.66 31.49
CA ILE A 421 10.18 -2.82 30.58
C ILE A 421 9.24 -3.73 29.79
N VAL A 422 7.95 -3.41 29.71
CA VAL A 422 6.98 -4.17 28.91
C VAL A 422 7.02 -3.66 27.47
N ILE A 423 7.31 -4.54 26.50
CA ILE A 423 7.16 -4.22 25.07
C ILE A 423 5.86 -4.83 24.59
N VAL A 424 4.92 -3.99 24.15
CA VAL A 424 3.65 -4.44 23.57
C VAL A 424 3.68 -4.20 22.07
N GLU A 425 3.38 -5.22 21.27
CA GLU A 425 3.21 -5.06 19.82
C GLU A 425 1.79 -5.41 19.39
N GLY A 426 1.22 -4.61 18.50
CA GLY A 426 -0.11 -4.83 17.94
C GLY A 426 -0.58 -3.68 17.07
N ILE A 427 -1.65 -3.86 16.31
CA ILE A 427 -2.15 -2.81 15.40
C ILE A 427 -2.67 -1.56 16.14
N HIS A 428 -3.12 -1.70 17.41
CA HIS A 428 -3.71 -0.62 18.21
C HIS A 428 -2.73 0.07 19.16
N GLY A 429 -1.42 -0.23 19.13
CA GLY A 429 -0.45 0.34 20.07
C GLY A 429 -0.36 1.88 20.10
N LEU A 430 -0.80 2.57 19.05
CA LEU A 430 -0.86 4.04 18.98
C LEU A 430 -2.23 4.61 19.33
N ASN A 431 -3.25 3.75 19.48
CA ASN A 431 -4.60 4.18 19.80
C ASN A 431 -4.67 4.62 21.27
N PRO A 432 -5.02 5.88 21.58
CA PRO A 432 -5.10 6.36 22.97
C PRO A 432 -6.08 5.57 23.84
N ALA A 433 -7.10 4.95 23.23
CA ALA A 433 -8.07 4.12 23.93
C ALA A 433 -7.55 2.73 24.34
N LEU A 434 -6.33 2.34 23.91
CA LEU A 434 -5.74 1.05 24.30
C LEU A 434 -5.30 1.03 25.76
N VAL A 435 -4.69 2.12 26.25
CA VAL A 435 -4.15 2.23 27.61
C VAL A 435 -4.62 3.51 28.30
N PRO A 436 -5.94 3.72 28.48
CA PRO A 436 -6.48 4.99 28.96
C PRO A 436 -6.04 5.34 30.39
N GLY A 437 -5.64 4.35 31.20
CA GLY A 437 -5.23 4.53 32.59
C GLY A 437 -3.75 4.79 32.82
N LEU A 438 -2.91 4.77 31.77
CA LEU A 438 -1.46 4.98 31.92
C LEU A 438 -1.07 6.44 31.69
N PRO A 439 -0.24 7.03 32.58
CA PRO A 439 0.39 8.32 32.35
C PRO A 439 1.16 8.38 31.02
N HIS A 440 1.12 9.51 30.32
CA HIS A 440 1.76 9.63 29.01
C HIS A 440 3.28 9.45 29.07
N ASP A 441 3.91 9.92 30.15
CA ASP A 441 5.36 9.87 30.38
C ASP A 441 5.89 8.47 30.71
N CYS A 442 5.01 7.52 31.06
CA CYS A 442 5.41 6.13 31.29
C CYS A 442 5.34 5.25 30.04
N VAL A 443 4.86 5.79 28.92
CA VAL A 443 4.64 5.09 27.67
C VAL A 443 5.48 5.69 26.55
N TYR A 444 6.28 4.85 25.88
CA TYR A 444 7.00 5.22 24.65
C TYR A 444 6.35 4.55 23.43
N ARG A 445 5.95 5.33 22.44
CA ARG A 445 5.17 4.88 21.28
C ARG A 445 6.02 4.82 20.02
N ILE A 446 6.01 3.68 19.34
CA ILE A 446 6.77 3.46 18.11
C ILE A 446 5.80 3.11 16.97
N TYR A 447 5.88 3.87 15.88
CA TYR A 447 5.22 3.51 14.63
C TYR A 447 6.19 2.76 13.70
N VAL A 448 5.81 1.57 13.26
CA VAL A 448 6.58 0.72 12.36
C VAL A 448 5.81 0.54 11.05
N SER A 449 6.42 0.89 9.92
CA SER A 449 5.77 0.70 8.61
C SER A 449 6.79 0.50 7.49
N ALA A 450 6.39 -0.22 6.45
CA ALA A 450 7.19 -0.44 5.25
C ALA A 450 7.10 0.79 4.33
N LEU A 451 7.73 1.90 4.71
CA LEU A 451 7.68 3.18 3.99
C LEU A 451 8.60 3.13 2.76
N THR A 452 8.17 2.38 1.74
CA THR A 452 8.94 2.18 0.49
C THR A 452 9.19 3.50 -0.23
N GLN A 453 10.46 3.93 -0.28
CA GLN A 453 10.94 5.10 -1.04
C GLN A 453 11.54 4.74 -2.41
N LEU A 454 11.83 3.47 -2.68
CA LEU A 454 12.36 3.04 -3.98
C LEU A 454 11.26 3.13 -5.05
N ASN A 455 11.36 4.09 -5.95
CA ASN A 455 10.42 4.27 -7.07
C ASN A 455 10.89 3.54 -8.34
N LEU A 456 10.00 3.36 -9.32
CA LEU A 456 10.40 2.77 -10.60
C LEU A 456 11.26 3.76 -11.41
N ASP A 457 10.80 5.00 -11.45
CA ASP A 457 11.46 6.20 -11.97
C ASP A 457 10.86 7.43 -11.25
N ARG A 458 11.19 8.64 -11.69
CA ARG A 458 10.72 9.91 -11.10
C ARG A 458 9.20 10.07 -11.07
N GLN A 459 8.46 9.49 -12.00
CA GLN A 459 7.01 9.68 -12.13
C GLN A 459 6.21 8.47 -11.61
N ASN A 460 6.83 7.29 -11.60
CA ASN A 460 6.21 6.02 -11.29
C ASN A 460 6.57 5.57 -9.87
N ARG A 461 5.79 6.09 -8.92
CA ARG A 461 5.94 5.76 -7.50
C ARG A 461 5.58 4.31 -7.17
N VAL A 462 6.39 3.65 -6.34
CA VAL A 462 6.06 2.33 -5.79
C VAL A 462 5.19 2.46 -4.54
N SER A 463 4.04 1.79 -4.52
CA SER A 463 3.09 1.90 -3.40
C SER A 463 3.55 1.14 -2.15
N THR A 464 3.67 1.83 -1.02
CA THR A 464 3.80 1.22 0.32
C THR A 464 2.74 0.14 0.56
N THR A 465 1.49 0.40 0.15
CA THR A 465 0.39 -0.57 0.25
C THR A 465 0.65 -1.80 -0.60
N ASP A 466 1.23 -1.65 -1.80
CA ASP A 466 1.52 -2.81 -2.66
C ASP A 466 2.70 -3.62 -2.11
N CYS A 467 3.74 -2.95 -1.59
CA CYS A 467 4.85 -3.64 -0.95
C CYS A 467 4.39 -4.47 0.25
N ARG A 468 3.51 -3.92 1.10
CA ARG A 468 2.91 -4.64 2.23
C ARG A 468 1.99 -5.79 1.78
N LEU A 469 1.24 -5.62 0.70
CA LEU A 469 0.41 -6.69 0.13
C LEU A 469 1.29 -7.85 -0.36
N VAL A 470 2.39 -7.57 -1.05
CA VAL A 470 3.34 -8.59 -1.51
C VAL A 470 3.97 -9.31 -0.32
N ARG A 471 4.44 -8.58 0.70
CA ARG A 471 4.90 -9.17 1.98
C ARG A 471 3.83 -10.09 2.59
N ARG A 472 2.57 -9.64 2.58
CA ARG A 472 1.45 -10.40 3.14
C ARG A 472 1.19 -11.70 2.38
N ILE A 473 1.15 -11.66 1.05
CA ILE A 473 0.91 -12.84 0.20
C ILE A 473 1.95 -13.92 0.48
N VAL A 474 3.23 -13.56 0.54
CA VAL A 474 4.32 -14.52 0.80
C VAL A 474 4.20 -15.10 2.21
N ARG A 475 4.05 -14.24 3.23
CA ARG A 475 3.93 -14.69 4.63
C ARG A 475 2.71 -15.56 4.86
N ASP A 476 1.55 -15.15 4.36
CA ASP A 476 0.28 -15.82 4.62
C ASP A 476 0.26 -17.22 3.98
N ALA A 477 0.86 -17.38 2.79
CA ALA A 477 1.07 -18.67 2.15
C ALA A 477 2.08 -19.55 2.90
N ALA A 478 3.17 -18.98 3.41
CA ALA A 478 4.21 -19.73 4.10
C ALA A 478 3.83 -20.18 5.52
N THR A 479 3.14 -19.33 6.27
CA THR A 479 2.98 -19.50 7.75
C THR A 479 1.54 -19.50 8.24
N ARG A 480 0.58 -18.95 7.48
CA ARG A 480 -0.82 -18.79 7.93
C ARG A 480 -1.82 -19.69 7.19
N GLY A 481 -1.37 -20.43 6.17
CA GLY A 481 -2.20 -21.37 5.42
C GLY A 481 -3.24 -20.72 4.50
N TYR A 482 -3.06 -19.44 4.15
CA TYR A 482 -3.92 -18.78 3.17
C TYR A 482 -3.26 -18.75 1.80
N ASP A 483 -4.02 -19.07 0.75
CA ASP A 483 -3.57 -18.85 -0.61
C ASP A 483 -3.58 -17.36 -1.00
N ALA A 484 -2.98 -17.03 -2.14
CA ALA A 484 -2.93 -15.64 -2.63
C ALA A 484 -4.33 -15.05 -2.86
N ARG A 485 -5.28 -15.85 -3.38
CA ARG A 485 -6.64 -15.40 -3.65
C ARG A 485 -7.35 -15.00 -2.36
N GLN A 486 -7.27 -15.83 -1.32
CA GLN A 486 -7.86 -15.56 0.00
C GLN A 486 -7.23 -14.31 0.64
N THR A 487 -5.92 -14.12 0.46
CA THR A 487 -5.22 -12.92 0.95
C THR A 487 -5.72 -11.66 0.23
N LEU A 488 -5.83 -11.71 -1.11
CA LEU A 488 -6.33 -10.61 -1.92
C LEU A 488 -7.78 -10.25 -1.59
N ALA A 489 -8.64 -11.25 -1.39
CA ALA A 489 -10.06 -11.06 -1.06
C ALA A 489 -10.27 -10.27 0.25
N ARG A 490 -9.34 -10.38 1.20
CA ARG A 490 -9.42 -9.70 2.52
C ARG A 490 -8.70 -8.35 2.56
N TRP A 491 -7.91 -8.03 1.54
CA TRP A 491 -7.00 -6.89 1.58
C TRP A 491 -7.72 -5.55 1.73
N GLU A 492 -8.88 -5.39 1.10
CA GLU A 492 -9.64 -4.14 1.18
C GLU A 492 -10.12 -3.85 2.62
N SER A 493 -10.70 -4.85 3.29
CA SER A 493 -11.11 -4.76 4.70
C SER A 493 -9.94 -4.40 5.61
N VAL A 494 -8.78 -5.04 5.41
CA VAL A 494 -7.55 -4.74 6.16
C VAL A 494 -7.13 -3.28 5.96
N THR A 495 -7.00 -2.84 4.71
CA THR A 495 -6.58 -1.45 4.43
C THR A 495 -7.60 -0.41 4.89
N HIS A 496 -8.88 -0.78 4.98
CA HIS A 496 -9.91 0.05 5.58
C HIS A 496 -9.67 0.21 7.09
N GLY A 497 -9.49 -0.91 7.80
CA GLY A 497 -9.17 -0.91 9.23
C GLY A 497 -7.91 -0.09 9.55
N GLU A 498 -6.85 -0.21 8.75
CA GLU A 498 -5.62 0.58 8.90
C GLU A 498 -5.86 2.10 8.79
N LYS A 499 -6.71 2.53 7.83
CA LYS A 499 -7.06 3.94 7.62
C LYS A 499 -7.85 4.53 8.78
N VAL A 500 -8.63 3.72 9.49
CA VAL A 500 -9.49 4.14 10.60
C VAL A 500 -8.76 4.06 11.94
N HIS A 501 -8.00 2.99 12.17
CA HIS A 501 -7.49 2.64 13.50
C HIS A 501 -5.98 2.84 13.68
N ILE A 502 -5.21 3.08 12.62
CA ILE A 502 -3.74 3.16 12.70
C ILE A 502 -3.22 4.51 12.19
N PHE A 503 -3.49 4.83 10.91
CA PHE A 503 -2.94 6.03 10.29
C PHE A 503 -3.32 7.36 10.95
N PRO A 504 -4.52 7.53 11.55
CA PRO A 504 -4.85 8.75 12.29
C PRO A 504 -3.94 9.01 13.50
N PHE A 505 -3.28 7.99 14.04
CA PHE A 505 -2.47 8.09 15.26
C PHE A 505 -0.95 8.03 14.99
N GLN A 506 -0.50 7.92 13.73
CA GLN A 506 0.92 7.71 13.42
C GLN A 506 1.83 8.86 13.89
N GLU A 507 1.36 10.12 13.84
CA GLU A 507 2.13 11.29 14.31
C GLU A 507 2.16 11.43 15.85
N ASN A 508 1.30 10.67 16.56
CA ASN A 508 1.33 10.57 18.03
C ASN A 508 2.45 9.65 18.55
N SER A 509 3.23 9.04 17.65
CA SER A 509 4.39 8.22 18.03
C SER A 509 5.58 9.08 18.49
N ASP A 510 6.34 8.57 19.45
CA ASP A 510 7.61 9.16 19.88
C ASP A 510 8.73 8.86 18.87
N ALA A 511 8.67 7.70 18.21
CA ALA A 511 9.56 7.33 17.12
C ALA A 511 8.82 6.67 15.94
N ILE A 512 9.34 6.90 14.74
CA ILE A 512 8.93 6.20 13.52
C ILE A 512 10.11 5.38 13.00
N PHE A 513 9.84 4.13 12.64
CA PHE A 513 10.78 3.20 12.03
C PHE A 513 10.29 2.75 10.65
N ASN A 514 11.11 3.02 9.63
CA ASN A 514 10.89 2.52 8.28
C ASN A 514 11.43 1.10 8.16
N SER A 515 10.55 0.11 8.05
CA SER A 515 10.93 -1.29 7.89
C SER A 515 11.14 -1.72 6.45
N ALA A 516 11.01 -0.82 5.47
CA ALA A 516 11.30 -1.13 4.07
C ALA A 516 12.80 -1.39 3.88
N LEU A 517 13.12 -2.38 3.05
CA LEU A 517 14.49 -2.66 2.62
C LEU A 517 14.55 -2.49 1.11
N VAL A 518 15.55 -1.78 0.60
CA VAL A 518 15.64 -1.40 -0.82
C VAL A 518 15.54 -2.60 -1.77
N HIS A 519 16.07 -3.76 -1.39
CA HIS A 519 16.12 -4.96 -2.23
C HIS A 519 14.93 -5.92 -2.04
N GLU A 520 13.98 -5.61 -1.16
CA GLU A 520 12.98 -6.59 -0.73
C GLU A 520 12.04 -7.05 -1.85
N LEU A 521 11.64 -6.16 -2.75
CA LEU A 521 10.71 -6.50 -3.83
C LEU A 521 11.34 -7.48 -4.84
N ALA A 522 12.66 -7.37 -5.04
CA ALA A 522 13.42 -8.32 -5.86
C ALA A 522 13.43 -9.72 -5.24
N VAL A 523 13.58 -9.82 -3.91
CA VAL A 523 13.54 -11.11 -3.19
C VAL A 523 12.12 -11.66 -3.13
N LEU A 524 11.15 -10.82 -2.75
CA LEU A 524 9.75 -11.19 -2.61
C LEU A 524 9.12 -11.60 -3.94
N ARG A 525 9.51 -11.00 -5.07
CA ARG A 525 9.03 -11.39 -6.41
C ARG A 525 9.13 -12.89 -6.63
N ARG A 526 10.29 -13.48 -6.32
CA ARG A 526 10.57 -14.91 -6.55
C ARG A 526 9.59 -15.83 -5.82
N LEU A 527 9.08 -15.38 -4.67
CA LEU A 527 8.14 -16.13 -3.84
C LEU A 527 6.68 -15.78 -4.17
N ALA A 528 6.38 -14.51 -4.47
CA ALA A 528 5.04 -14.02 -4.73
C ALA A 528 4.52 -14.40 -6.13
N GLU A 529 5.37 -14.40 -7.15
CA GLU A 529 4.97 -14.63 -8.54
C GLU A 529 4.31 -16.00 -8.76
N PRO A 530 4.86 -17.14 -8.27
CA PRO A 530 4.18 -18.44 -8.35
C PRO A 530 2.84 -18.50 -7.62
N LEU A 531 2.69 -17.76 -6.51
CA LEU A 531 1.44 -17.72 -5.73
C LEU A 531 0.36 -16.91 -6.47
N LEU A 532 0.74 -15.79 -7.07
CA LEU A 532 -0.16 -14.93 -7.84
C LEU A 532 -0.65 -15.61 -9.13
N LEU A 533 0.20 -16.41 -9.79
CA LEU A 533 -0.17 -17.16 -10.99
C LEU A 533 -1.22 -18.26 -10.73
N GLN A 534 -1.42 -18.67 -9.49
CA GLN A 534 -2.46 -19.65 -9.10
C GLN A 534 -3.85 -19.03 -8.98
N VAL A 535 -3.97 -17.69 -8.98
CA VAL A 535 -5.27 -17.01 -8.89
C VAL A 535 -6.01 -17.17 -10.22
N ARG A 536 -7.17 -17.82 -10.19
CA ARG A 536 -7.95 -18.15 -11.40
C ARG A 536 -8.55 -16.91 -12.06
N HIS A 537 -8.55 -16.91 -13.39
CA HIS A 537 -9.06 -15.81 -14.23
C HIS A 537 -10.54 -15.46 -14.06
N ASP A 538 -11.36 -16.39 -13.55
CA ASP A 538 -12.80 -16.24 -13.35
C ASP A 538 -13.18 -15.67 -11.96
N THR A 539 -12.18 -15.32 -11.16
CA THR A 539 -12.38 -14.77 -9.81
C THR A 539 -12.16 -13.25 -9.80
N PRO A 540 -12.89 -12.47 -8.97
CA PRO A 540 -12.69 -11.02 -8.86
C PRO A 540 -11.24 -10.63 -8.49
N GLU A 541 -10.57 -11.45 -7.68
CA GLU A 541 -9.20 -11.20 -7.22
C GLU A 541 -8.16 -11.25 -8.34
N TYR A 542 -8.49 -11.86 -9.48
CA TYR A 542 -7.60 -11.93 -10.63
C TYR A 542 -7.16 -10.55 -11.14
N VAL A 543 -8.03 -9.54 -11.04
CA VAL A 543 -7.69 -8.16 -11.45
C VAL A 543 -6.49 -7.64 -10.66
N GLU A 544 -6.50 -7.84 -9.34
CA GLU A 544 -5.42 -7.39 -8.47
C GLU A 544 -4.18 -8.28 -8.61
N ALA A 545 -4.35 -9.60 -8.77
CA ALA A 545 -3.24 -10.52 -9.00
C ALA A 545 -2.47 -10.18 -10.29
N ASN A 546 -3.18 -9.97 -11.40
CA ASN A 546 -2.58 -9.60 -12.68
C ASN A 546 -1.90 -8.22 -12.63
N ARG A 547 -2.46 -7.28 -11.86
CA ARG A 547 -1.83 -5.97 -11.62
C ARG A 547 -0.52 -6.12 -10.85
N LEU A 548 -0.50 -6.93 -9.79
CA LEU A 548 0.72 -7.19 -9.00
C LEU A 548 1.79 -7.93 -9.82
N LEU A 549 1.41 -8.89 -10.67
CA LEU A 549 2.35 -9.52 -11.61
C LEU A 549 2.95 -8.50 -12.58
N SER A 550 2.11 -7.63 -13.14
CA SER A 550 2.55 -6.52 -14.01
C SER A 550 3.41 -5.48 -13.28
N PHE A 551 3.34 -5.41 -11.95
CA PHE A 551 4.17 -4.56 -11.11
C PHE A 551 5.52 -5.21 -10.81
N LEU A 552 5.50 -6.45 -10.32
CA LEU A 552 6.70 -7.19 -9.93
C LEU A 552 7.64 -7.44 -11.11
N GLN A 553 7.14 -7.47 -12.35
CA GLN A 553 7.99 -7.64 -13.54
C GLN A 553 9.11 -6.59 -13.68
N TRP A 554 8.99 -5.43 -13.01
CA TRP A 554 9.99 -4.35 -13.04
C TRP A 554 11.20 -4.55 -12.12
N PHE A 555 11.17 -5.56 -11.24
CA PHE A 555 12.29 -5.89 -10.35
C PHE A 555 12.94 -7.18 -10.79
N LEU A 556 14.26 -7.20 -11.02
CA LEU A 556 14.97 -8.45 -11.29
C LEU A 556 14.83 -9.40 -10.09
N PRO A 557 14.44 -10.67 -10.29
CA PRO A 557 14.27 -11.60 -9.18
C PRO A 557 15.61 -11.91 -8.52
N ALA A 558 15.64 -11.89 -7.19
CA ALA A 558 16.83 -12.11 -6.37
C ALA A 558 16.72 -13.35 -5.47
N SER A 559 17.87 -13.94 -5.11
CA SER A 559 17.92 -15.00 -4.09
C SER A 559 17.75 -14.41 -2.68
N PRO A 560 17.09 -15.10 -1.74
CA PRO A 560 17.03 -14.68 -0.33
C PRO A 560 18.34 -14.90 0.43
N ASP A 561 19.32 -15.61 -0.12
CA ASP A 561 20.57 -15.98 0.58
C ASP A 561 21.34 -14.79 1.19
N PRO A 562 21.44 -13.62 0.53
CA PRO A 562 22.16 -12.48 1.09
C PRO A 562 21.45 -11.77 2.24
N VAL A 563 20.18 -12.10 2.51
CA VAL A 563 19.39 -11.48 3.57
C VAL A 563 19.83 -12.06 4.92
N PRO A 564 20.28 -11.26 5.90
CA PRO A 564 20.66 -11.79 7.21
C PRO A 564 19.51 -12.51 7.92
N ASP A 565 19.84 -13.44 8.82
CA ASP A 565 18.87 -14.26 9.56
C ASP A 565 18.14 -13.49 10.68
N ASN A 566 18.67 -12.34 11.09
CA ASN A 566 18.03 -11.37 11.99
C ASN A 566 17.29 -10.24 11.25
N SER A 567 17.26 -10.26 9.91
CA SER A 567 16.56 -9.24 9.10
C SER A 567 15.06 -9.23 9.38
N ILE A 568 14.44 -8.04 9.33
CA ILE A 568 12.98 -7.90 9.37
C ILE A 568 12.31 -8.61 8.19
N LEU A 569 12.98 -8.71 7.04
CA LEU A 569 12.45 -9.39 5.87
C LEU A 569 12.20 -10.90 6.13
N ARG A 570 12.95 -11.49 7.07
CA ARG A 570 12.81 -12.90 7.48
C ARG A 570 11.46 -13.20 8.15
N GLU A 571 10.72 -12.18 8.59
CA GLU A 571 9.31 -12.33 9.00
C GLU A 571 8.43 -12.85 7.85
N PHE A 572 8.77 -12.50 6.61
CA PHE A 572 7.95 -12.79 5.43
C PHE A 572 8.49 -13.96 4.64
N ILE A 573 9.82 -14.04 4.47
CA ILE A 573 10.46 -15.06 3.63
C ILE A 573 10.91 -16.31 4.41
N GLY A 574 10.80 -16.29 5.75
CA GLY A 574 11.21 -17.38 6.63
C GLY A 574 12.72 -17.42 6.94
N GLY A 575 13.08 -18.31 7.87
CA GLY A 575 14.47 -18.54 8.28
C GLY A 575 15.02 -17.49 9.26
N SER A 576 14.18 -16.92 10.13
CA SER A 576 14.66 -15.97 11.14
C SER A 576 15.19 -16.67 12.39
N ILE A 577 16.39 -16.32 12.85
CA ILE A 577 16.88 -16.76 14.18
C ILE A 577 16.08 -16.15 15.33
N LEU A 578 15.32 -15.09 15.06
CA LEU A 578 14.50 -14.41 16.06
C LEU A 578 13.13 -15.07 16.24
N GLU A 579 12.72 -16.03 15.41
CA GLU A 579 11.38 -16.64 15.48
C GLU A 579 11.06 -17.20 16.87
N ASN A 580 12.01 -17.95 17.45
CA ASN A 580 11.90 -18.55 18.78
C ASN A 580 12.66 -17.78 19.87
N PHE A 581 13.23 -16.62 19.56
CA PHE A 581 13.99 -15.84 20.53
C PHE A 581 13.08 -15.39 21.68
N ARG A 582 13.44 -15.83 22.89
CA ARG A 582 12.79 -15.46 24.15
C ARG A 582 13.86 -15.04 25.16
N VAL A 583 13.58 -13.96 25.87
CA VAL A 583 14.46 -13.45 26.92
C VAL A 583 14.19 -14.23 28.22
N TRP A 584 15.24 -14.78 28.83
CA TRP A 584 15.20 -15.48 30.13
C TRP A 584 14.13 -16.60 30.26
N LEU A 585 13.95 -17.46 29.24
CA LEU A 585 13.29 -18.75 29.48
C LEU A 585 14.25 -19.69 30.22
N GLU A 586 13.85 -20.02 31.46
CA GLU A 586 14.43 -20.94 32.45
C GLU A 586 15.49 -20.36 33.41
N THR A 587 15.03 -19.86 34.55
CA THR A 587 15.49 -20.51 35.80
C THR A 587 14.68 -21.81 35.94
N PRO A 588 15.32 -22.99 36.07
CA PRO A 588 14.62 -24.19 36.49
C PRO A 588 13.92 -23.92 37.83
N PRO A 589 12.78 -24.58 38.13
CA PRO A 589 12.20 -24.50 39.46
C PRO A 589 13.24 -25.00 40.47
N GLY A 590 13.78 -24.08 41.27
CA GLY A 590 14.77 -24.39 42.32
C GLY A 590 16.18 -23.79 42.16
N ALA A 591 16.49 -23.03 41.12
CA ALA A 591 17.78 -22.33 41.04
C ALA A 591 17.76 -21.04 41.90
N PRO A 592 18.72 -20.83 42.83
CA PRO A 592 18.77 -19.65 43.66
C PRO A 592 19.07 -18.41 42.81
N VAL A 593 18.29 -17.35 43.04
CA VAL A 593 18.49 -16.04 42.44
C VAL A 593 19.77 -15.44 43.03
N CYS A 594 20.80 -15.21 42.20
CA CYS A 594 21.91 -14.31 42.53
C CYS A 594 21.58 -12.88 42.08
#